data_AF-A0A6J6JS82-F1
#
_entry.id   AF-A0A6J6JS82-F1
#
_cell.length_a   1.000
_cell.length_b   1.000
_cell.length_c   1.000
_cell.angle_alpha   90.00
_cell.angle_beta   90.00
_cell.angle_gamma   90.00
#
_symmetry.space_group_name_H-M   'P 1'
#
loop_
_entity.id
_entity.type
_entity.pdbx_description
1 polymer ?
#
loop_
_entity_poly.entity_id
_entity_poly.type
_entity_poly.pdbx_seq_one_letter_code
_entity_poly.pdbx_strand_id
1 'polypeptide(L)'
;MTTICNGSIRPPNVGALGHGALRDDEALHAGLARLGDERWKGMRVAVEDIEFRSDVAVELVRHSASDADVLFAARVSTQGEQTLDSAASGQEATERDRGLINYLMRDRHGSPFEHNSMTFYVQAPIFVFREFMRHRIASYNEESGRYRELRPVFYVPGPDRKLVQVGKPGAYDFEQGTPEQTALVGQEVRSVCTEAYASYQRMLEAGVAREVARAVLPVTLYSSMYVTMNARSLMNFLSLRTKREGTHFPSFPQREIEMVAEKMEALWEPLMPMTAATFGANGRVAP
;
A
#
# COMPACT_ATOMS: atom_id res chain seq x y z
N MET A 1 -50.13 -34.84 29.66
CA MET A 1 -48.88 -34.72 30.41
C MET A 1 -48.29 -33.37 30.04
N THR A 2 -48.72 -32.23 30.63
CA THR A 2 -48.48 -31.79 32.02
C THR A 2 -46.98 -31.91 32.32
N THR A 3 -46.20 -30.83 32.48
CA THR A 3 -46.35 -29.78 33.50
C THR A 3 -45.53 -28.52 33.14
N ILE A 4 -46.09 -27.36 33.48
CA ILE A 4 -45.49 -26.02 33.53
C ILE A 4 -44.64 -25.88 34.79
N CYS A 5 -43.46 -25.24 34.74
CA CYS A 5 -42.92 -24.51 35.91
C CYS A 5 -42.15 -23.26 35.49
N ASN A 6 -42.73 -22.11 35.85
CA ASN A 6 -42.14 -20.78 35.93
C ASN A 6 -40.99 -20.78 36.97
N GLY A 7 -39.82 -20.26 36.61
CA GLY A 7 -38.70 -20.04 37.52
C GLY A 7 -38.09 -18.66 37.29
N SER A 8 -38.37 -17.73 38.20
CA SER A 8 -37.80 -16.39 38.25
C SER A 8 -36.32 -16.44 38.63
N ILE A 9 -35.44 -15.95 37.76
CA ILE A 9 -34.02 -15.79 38.07
C ILE A 9 -33.82 -14.35 38.57
N ARG A 10 -33.59 -14.19 39.88
CA ARG A 10 -33.11 -12.92 40.47
C ARG A 10 -31.65 -12.71 40.04
N PRO A 11 -31.21 -11.47 39.76
CA PRO A 11 -29.79 -11.19 39.57
C PRO A 11 -29.04 -11.43 40.88
N PRO A 12 -27.79 -11.94 40.83
CA PRO A 12 -26.99 -12.14 42.01
C PRO A 12 -26.61 -10.81 42.67
N ASN A 13 -26.53 -10.87 43.98
CA ASN A 13 -26.17 -9.81 44.92
C ASN A 13 -24.88 -9.10 44.48
N VAL A 14 -24.95 -7.78 44.27
CA VAL A 14 -23.76 -6.94 44.06
C VAL A 14 -23.13 -6.71 45.44
N GLY A 15 -22.36 -7.70 45.90
CA GLY A 15 -21.48 -7.58 47.05
C GLY A 15 -20.31 -6.65 46.71
N ALA A 16 -20.04 -5.71 47.62
CA ALA A 16 -19.00 -4.71 47.51
C ALA A 16 -17.63 -5.30 47.11
N LEU A 17 -17.15 -4.96 45.92
CA LEU A 17 -15.73 -5.05 45.58
C LEU A 17 -15.11 -3.68 45.84
N GLY A 18 -14.26 -3.65 46.87
CA GLY A 18 -13.63 -2.46 47.39
C GLY A 18 -12.74 -1.75 46.36
N HIS A 19 -12.64 -0.44 46.54
CA HIS A 19 -11.62 0.41 45.95
C HIS A 19 -10.22 -0.12 46.27
N GLY A 20 -9.59 -0.79 45.30
CA GLY A 20 -8.26 -1.38 45.47
C GLY A 20 -7.41 -1.42 44.19
N ALA A 21 -7.64 -0.51 43.23
CA ALA A 21 -6.96 -0.54 41.92
C ALA A 21 -6.35 0.81 41.50
N LEU A 22 -5.97 1.67 42.46
CA LEU A 22 -5.38 3.00 42.18
C LEU A 22 -4.04 3.24 42.91
N ARG A 23 -3.41 2.20 43.47
CA ARG A 23 -2.13 2.35 44.21
C ARG A 23 -0.89 1.82 43.48
N ASP A 24 -1.05 1.19 42.30
CA ASP A 24 0.07 0.57 41.57
C ASP A 24 0.66 1.46 40.46
N ASP A 25 -0.05 2.52 40.03
CA ASP A 25 0.48 3.46 39.01
C ASP A 25 1.61 4.34 39.54
N GLU A 26 1.53 4.81 40.79
CA GLU A 26 2.59 5.65 41.38
C GLU A 26 3.88 4.86 41.63
N ALA A 27 3.79 3.57 41.97
CA ALA A 27 4.95 2.70 42.16
C ALA A 27 5.62 2.35 40.81
N LEU A 28 4.83 2.13 39.76
CA LEU A 28 5.32 1.94 38.39
C LEU A 28 5.99 3.22 37.87
N HIS A 29 5.36 4.38 38.05
CA HIS A 29 5.92 5.68 37.69
C HIS A 29 7.18 6.04 38.51
N ALA A 30 7.20 5.75 39.81
CA ALA A 30 8.38 5.96 40.67
C ALA A 30 9.52 4.97 40.35
N GLY A 31 9.19 3.74 39.95
CA GLY A 31 10.15 2.74 39.47
C GLY A 31 10.77 3.12 38.13
N LEU A 32 9.96 3.63 37.20
CA LEU A 32 10.41 4.17 35.91
C LEU A 32 11.23 5.46 36.08
N ALA A 33 10.88 6.34 37.02
CA ALA A 33 11.67 7.53 37.35
C ALA A 33 13.03 7.20 38.01
N ARG A 34 13.14 6.08 38.73
CA ARG A 34 14.42 5.58 39.30
C ARG A 34 15.24 4.73 38.32
N LEU A 35 14.60 4.11 37.33
CA LEU A 35 15.25 3.49 36.17
C LEU A 35 15.54 4.51 35.06
N GLY A 36 15.10 5.75 35.26
CA GLY A 36 15.31 6.88 34.39
C GLY A 36 16.78 7.23 34.26
N ASP A 37 17.19 7.26 33.00
CA ASP A 37 18.16 8.21 32.45
C ASP A 37 19.64 7.78 32.40
N GLU A 38 20.30 7.41 33.49
CA GLU A 38 21.79 7.25 33.47
C GLU A 38 22.29 6.10 32.58
N ARG A 39 21.59 4.96 32.55
CA ARG A 39 22.04 3.76 31.82
C ARG A 39 21.97 3.88 30.29
N TRP A 40 21.11 4.77 29.78
CA TRP A 40 20.83 4.91 28.35
C TRP A 40 21.15 6.30 27.80
N LYS A 41 21.47 7.29 28.67
CA LYS A 41 21.87 8.67 28.32
C LYS A 41 23.07 8.76 27.37
N GLY A 42 23.92 7.74 27.32
CA GLY A 42 25.10 7.67 26.46
C GLY A 42 24.94 6.82 25.20
N MET A 43 23.82 6.10 25.06
CA MET A 43 23.57 5.19 23.93
C MET A 43 22.87 5.97 22.82
N ARG A 44 23.64 6.79 22.13
CA ARG A 44 23.20 7.44 20.89
C ARG A 44 23.52 6.51 19.75
N VAL A 45 22.51 5.91 19.14
CA VAL A 45 22.61 5.65 17.71
C VAL A 45 22.90 6.99 17.06
N ALA A 46 23.98 7.06 16.28
CA ALA A 46 24.32 8.28 15.58
C ALA A 46 23.13 8.64 14.70
N VAL A 47 22.45 9.74 15.05
CA VAL A 47 21.35 10.35 14.27
C VAL A 47 21.77 10.56 12.80
N GLU A 48 23.08 10.58 12.58
CA GLU A 48 23.80 10.74 11.31
C GLU A 48 23.50 9.64 10.28
N ASP A 49 22.95 8.49 10.68
CA ASP A 49 22.64 7.37 9.77
C ASP A 49 21.18 7.31 9.29
N ILE A 50 20.31 8.26 9.71
CA ILE A 50 18.90 8.27 9.28
C ILE A 50 18.75 8.88 7.89
N GLU A 51 18.18 8.11 6.96
CA GLU A 51 17.89 8.54 5.60
C GLU A 51 16.44 9.07 5.50
N PHE A 52 16.29 10.29 5.00
CA PHE A 52 14.99 10.88 4.72
C PHE A 52 14.79 11.05 3.21
N ARG A 53 13.75 10.40 2.70
CA ARG A 53 13.41 10.37 1.28
C ARG A 53 12.04 10.95 1.03
N SER A 54 11.78 11.34 -0.22
CA SER A 54 10.50 11.88 -0.67
C SER A 54 9.95 11.16 -1.90
N ASP A 55 10.60 10.07 -2.33
CA ASP A 55 10.32 9.33 -3.55
C ASP A 55 9.78 7.92 -3.26
N VAL A 56 9.30 7.23 -4.30
CA VAL A 56 8.98 5.79 -4.22
C VAL A 56 9.70 5.08 -5.36
N ALA A 57 10.10 3.83 -5.13
CA ALA A 57 10.73 3.01 -6.16
C ALA A 57 9.80 1.88 -6.56
N VAL A 58 9.74 1.63 -7.86
CA VAL A 58 9.02 0.51 -8.46
C VAL A 58 9.91 -0.03 -9.57
N GLU A 59 10.18 -1.32 -9.52
CA GLU A 59 10.97 -2.03 -10.53
C GLU A 59 10.16 -3.24 -11.03
N LEU A 60 10.16 -3.47 -12.33
CA LEU A 60 9.60 -4.69 -12.91
C LEU A 60 10.64 -5.80 -12.81
N VAL A 61 10.35 -6.81 -11.98
CA VAL A 61 11.30 -7.90 -11.65
C VAL A 61 11.14 -9.06 -12.61
N ARG A 62 9.90 -9.39 -12.95
CA ARG A 62 9.54 -10.51 -13.81
C ARG A 62 8.20 -10.23 -14.49
N HIS A 63 8.05 -10.63 -15.73
CA HIS A 63 6.77 -10.61 -16.40
C HIS A 63 6.62 -11.77 -17.39
N SER A 64 5.37 -12.13 -17.63
CA SER A 64 4.88 -12.89 -18.78
C SER A 64 3.59 -12.20 -19.18
N ALA A 65 3.72 -11.12 -19.94
CA ALA A 65 2.63 -10.23 -20.29
C ALA A 65 2.91 -9.57 -21.65
N SER A 66 1.97 -9.77 -22.57
CA SER A 66 1.94 -9.21 -23.91
C SER A 66 0.49 -9.08 -24.36
N ASP A 67 0.20 -8.19 -25.31
CA ASP A 67 -1.14 -8.13 -25.91
C ASP A 67 -1.52 -9.45 -26.63
N ALA A 68 -0.53 -10.22 -27.09
CA ALA A 68 -0.76 -11.53 -27.71
C ALA A 68 -1.39 -12.54 -26.75
N ASP A 69 -1.06 -12.47 -25.45
CA ASP A 69 -1.66 -13.33 -24.42
C ASP A 69 -3.18 -13.12 -24.33
N VAL A 70 -3.63 -11.86 -24.45
CA VAL A 70 -5.05 -11.48 -24.45
C VAL A 70 -5.75 -12.02 -25.70
N LEU A 71 -5.13 -11.83 -26.87
CA LEU A 71 -5.69 -12.28 -28.14
C LEU A 71 -5.81 -13.80 -28.20
N PHE A 72 -4.78 -14.51 -27.74
CA PHE A 72 -4.78 -15.96 -27.66
C PHE A 72 -5.89 -16.47 -26.75
N ALA A 73 -5.98 -15.94 -25.52
CA ALA A 73 -7.02 -16.32 -24.56
C ALA A 73 -8.44 -16.05 -25.09
N ALA A 74 -8.66 -14.91 -25.76
CA ALA A 74 -9.97 -14.56 -26.31
C ALA A 74 -10.39 -15.45 -27.49
N ARG A 75 -9.45 -15.87 -28.35
CA ARG A 75 -9.74 -16.66 -29.56
C ARG A 75 -10.08 -18.12 -29.25
N VAL A 76 -9.66 -18.68 -28.12
CA VAL A 76 -10.06 -20.04 -27.72
C VAL A 76 -11.60 -20.16 -27.69
N SER A 77 -12.29 -19.10 -27.28
CA SER A 77 -13.76 -19.06 -27.22
C SER A 77 -14.45 -19.12 -28.59
N THR A 78 -13.76 -18.80 -29.69
CA THR A 78 -14.35 -18.77 -31.04
C THR A 78 -13.71 -19.77 -32.01
N GLN A 79 -12.44 -20.15 -31.80
CA GLN A 79 -11.65 -20.99 -32.68
C GLN A 79 -11.24 -22.34 -32.04
N GLY A 80 -11.50 -22.55 -30.75
CA GLY A 80 -11.21 -23.81 -30.07
C GLY A 80 -9.72 -24.18 -30.12
N GLU A 81 -9.41 -25.43 -30.46
CA GLU A 81 -8.04 -25.98 -30.52
C GLU A 81 -7.18 -25.38 -31.65
N GLN A 82 -7.78 -24.71 -32.64
CA GLN A 82 -7.07 -24.13 -33.80
C GLN A 82 -6.21 -22.90 -33.45
N THR A 83 -6.32 -22.38 -32.22
CA THR A 83 -5.50 -21.25 -31.75
C THR A 83 -4.04 -21.63 -31.48
N LEU A 84 -3.75 -22.90 -31.22
CA LEU A 84 -2.39 -23.38 -30.93
C LEU A 84 -1.44 -23.21 -32.12
N ASP A 85 -1.95 -23.33 -33.36
CA ASP A 85 -1.14 -23.23 -34.58
C ASP A 85 -0.85 -21.77 -35.00
N SER A 86 -1.72 -20.82 -34.61
CA SER A 86 -1.58 -19.40 -34.97
C SER A 86 -0.75 -18.58 -33.96
N ALA A 87 -0.61 -19.05 -32.73
CA ALA A 87 0.19 -18.39 -31.70
C ALA A 87 1.71 -18.41 -31.99
N ALA A 88 2.18 -19.32 -32.84
CA ALA A 88 3.59 -19.54 -33.13
C ALA A 88 4.20 -18.63 -34.21
N SER A 89 3.40 -17.83 -34.92
CA SER A 89 3.87 -17.17 -36.16
C SER A 89 4.51 -15.78 -36.00
N GLY A 90 4.59 -15.22 -34.79
CA GLY A 90 5.31 -13.95 -34.54
C GLY A 90 4.91 -12.78 -35.44
N GLN A 91 3.67 -12.76 -35.93
CA GLN A 91 3.19 -11.73 -36.86
C GLN A 91 2.95 -10.41 -36.14
N GLU A 92 3.26 -9.30 -36.80
CA GLU A 92 2.96 -7.95 -36.31
C GLU A 92 1.47 -7.78 -36.00
N ALA A 93 1.18 -7.06 -34.92
CA ALA A 93 -0.19 -6.79 -34.47
C ALA A 93 -1.02 -6.11 -35.56
N THR A 94 -2.16 -6.71 -35.91
CA THR A 94 -3.03 -6.22 -36.98
C THR A 94 -4.08 -5.23 -36.47
N GLU A 95 -4.65 -4.41 -37.34
CA GLU A 95 -5.80 -3.55 -37.00
C GLU A 95 -7.00 -4.35 -36.45
N ARG A 96 -7.15 -5.62 -36.87
CA ARG A 96 -8.16 -6.53 -36.32
C ARG A 96 -7.89 -6.89 -34.86
N ASP A 97 -6.63 -7.01 -34.47
CA ASP A 97 -6.23 -7.32 -33.10
C ASP A 97 -6.53 -6.17 -32.16
N ARG A 98 -6.23 -4.94 -32.59
CA ARG A 98 -6.63 -3.71 -31.86
C ARG A 98 -8.15 -3.65 -31.71
N GLY A 99 -8.88 -3.93 -32.79
CA GLY A 99 -10.34 -3.99 -32.77
C GLY A 99 -10.89 -5.01 -31.77
N LEU A 100 -10.28 -6.20 -31.69
CA LEU A 100 -10.67 -7.24 -30.73
C LEU A 100 -10.38 -6.81 -29.28
N ILE A 101 -9.18 -6.31 -28.97
CA ILE A 101 -8.85 -5.84 -27.62
C ILE A 101 -9.80 -4.71 -27.18
N ASN A 102 -10.12 -3.78 -28.10
CA ASN A 102 -11.09 -2.72 -27.83
C ASN A 102 -12.51 -3.25 -27.59
N TYR A 103 -12.95 -4.22 -28.39
CA TYR A 103 -14.22 -4.90 -28.17
C TYR A 103 -14.28 -5.53 -26.77
N LEU A 104 -13.24 -6.27 -26.38
CA LEU A 104 -13.14 -6.92 -25.06
C LEU A 104 -13.18 -5.91 -23.91
N MET A 105 -12.47 -4.79 -24.03
CA MET A 105 -12.44 -3.74 -23.02
C MET A 105 -13.81 -3.07 -22.86
N ARG A 106 -14.38 -2.60 -23.98
CA ARG A 106 -15.64 -1.84 -24.01
C ARG A 106 -16.81 -2.67 -23.48
N ASP A 107 -16.88 -3.94 -23.87
CA ASP A 107 -17.96 -4.84 -23.48
C ASP A 107 -17.67 -5.53 -22.12
N ARG A 108 -16.57 -5.16 -21.45
CA ARG A 108 -16.15 -5.66 -20.13
C ARG A 108 -16.02 -7.19 -20.10
N HIS A 109 -15.46 -7.74 -21.17
CA HIS A 109 -15.04 -9.13 -21.22
C HIS A 109 -13.62 -9.23 -20.66
N GLY A 110 -13.51 -9.17 -19.33
CA GLY A 110 -12.23 -9.03 -18.61
C GLY A 110 -11.35 -10.28 -18.50
N SER A 111 -11.90 -11.50 -18.63
CA SER A 111 -11.15 -12.73 -18.37
C SER A 111 -9.93 -12.94 -19.29
N PRO A 112 -9.93 -12.58 -20.59
CA PRO A 112 -8.73 -12.69 -21.41
C PRO A 112 -7.54 -11.86 -20.89
N PHE A 113 -7.79 -10.77 -20.16
CA PHE A 113 -6.74 -9.93 -19.57
C PHE A 113 -6.11 -10.53 -18.30
N GLU A 114 -6.58 -11.68 -17.82
CA GLU A 114 -6.06 -12.35 -16.62
C GLU A 114 -4.93 -13.35 -16.91
N HIS A 115 -4.76 -13.76 -18.18
CA HIS A 115 -3.81 -14.81 -18.60
C HIS A 115 -2.38 -14.29 -18.80
N ASN A 116 -1.92 -13.44 -17.88
CA ASN A 116 -0.59 -12.86 -17.86
C ASN A 116 -0.19 -12.54 -16.42
N SER A 117 1.09 -12.21 -16.18
CA SER A 117 1.56 -11.82 -14.86
C SER A 117 2.71 -10.82 -14.93
N MET A 118 2.72 -9.88 -13.98
CA MET A 118 3.77 -8.90 -13.76
C MET A 118 4.10 -8.87 -12.27
N THR A 119 5.36 -9.08 -11.93
CA THR A 119 5.90 -8.99 -10.57
C THR A 119 6.73 -7.72 -10.44
N PHE A 120 6.34 -6.86 -9.52
CA PHE A 120 7.01 -5.61 -9.20
C PHE A 120 7.71 -5.73 -7.85
N TYR A 121 8.91 -5.16 -7.74
CA TYR A 121 9.53 -4.81 -6.47
C TYR A 121 9.18 -3.35 -6.17
N VAL A 122 8.64 -3.09 -4.99
CA VAL A 122 8.18 -1.76 -4.57
C VAL A 122 8.85 -1.39 -3.27
N GLN A 123 9.43 -0.19 -3.21
CA GLN A 123 9.82 0.47 -1.96
C GLN A 123 8.99 1.72 -1.76
N ALA A 124 8.21 1.72 -0.68
CA ALA A 124 7.39 2.86 -0.29
C ALA A 124 7.14 2.85 1.24
N PRO A 125 6.63 3.95 1.80
CA PRO A 125 6.27 4.01 3.21
C PRO A 125 5.16 3.04 3.60
N ILE A 126 5.14 2.59 4.86
CA ILE A 126 4.10 1.68 5.38
C ILE A 126 2.68 2.23 5.15
N PHE A 127 2.45 3.55 5.27
CA PHE A 127 1.12 4.12 5.00
C PHE A 127 0.66 3.91 3.54
N VAL A 128 1.59 3.90 2.57
CA VAL A 128 1.31 3.58 1.16
C VAL A 128 0.94 2.11 1.02
N PHE A 129 1.67 1.20 1.68
CA PHE A 129 1.39 -0.23 1.62
C PHE A 129 0.03 -0.60 2.23
N ARG A 130 -0.42 0.12 3.26
CA ARG A 130 -1.77 -0.04 3.83
C ARG A 130 -2.88 0.24 2.81
N GLU A 131 -2.66 1.18 1.89
CA GLU A 131 -3.58 1.43 0.77
C GLU A 131 -3.41 0.43 -0.36
N PHE A 132 -2.16 0.08 -0.68
CA PHE A 132 -1.84 -0.88 -1.73
C PHE A 132 -2.49 -2.24 -1.44
N MET A 133 -2.26 -2.80 -0.25
CA MET A 133 -2.70 -4.15 0.12
C MET A 133 -4.22 -4.31 0.27
N ARG A 134 -5.01 -3.26 -0.01
CA ARG A 134 -6.47 -3.38 -0.17
C ARG A 134 -6.86 -4.05 -1.49
N HIS A 135 -5.93 -4.14 -2.44
CA HIS A 135 -6.12 -4.79 -3.74
C HIS A 135 -5.93 -6.31 -3.62
N ARG A 136 -7.01 -6.98 -3.23
CA ARG A 136 -7.00 -8.41 -2.86
C ARG A 136 -6.68 -9.37 -4.01
N ILE A 137 -6.84 -8.94 -5.26
CA ILE A 137 -6.54 -9.77 -6.45
C ILE A 137 -5.07 -9.56 -6.84
N ALA A 138 -4.18 -9.87 -5.92
CA ALA A 138 -2.73 -9.75 -6.09
C ALA A 138 -2.04 -10.70 -5.11
N SER A 139 -0.76 -10.96 -5.34
CA SER A 139 0.08 -11.72 -4.39
C SER A 139 1.15 -10.82 -3.81
N TYR A 140 1.29 -10.79 -2.49
CA TYR A 140 2.21 -9.91 -1.76
C TYR A 140 3.23 -10.70 -0.95
N ASN A 141 4.45 -10.19 -0.87
CA ASN A 141 5.44 -10.60 0.11
C ASN A 141 6.24 -9.36 0.56
N GLU A 142 6.12 -9.00 1.83
CA GLU A 142 6.68 -7.77 2.41
C GLU A 142 7.82 -8.09 3.38
N GLU A 143 8.83 -7.21 3.43
CA GLU A 143 9.83 -7.19 4.49
C GLU A 143 9.19 -7.17 5.88
N SER A 144 9.70 -8.01 6.79
CA SER A 144 9.09 -8.20 8.11
C SER A 144 9.99 -7.69 9.23
N GLY A 145 9.51 -6.65 9.92
CA GLY A 145 10.12 -6.16 11.16
C GLY A 145 10.07 -7.15 12.35
N ARG A 146 9.48 -8.35 12.18
CA ARG A 146 9.58 -9.43 13.19
C ARG A 146 10.91 -10.18 13.04
N TYR A 147 11.37 -10.35 11.81
CA TYR A 147 12.51 -11.20 11.50
C TYR A 147 13.80 -10.39 11.35
N ARG A 148 13.72 -9.11 10.96
CA ARG A 148 14.86 -8.23 10.74
C ARG A 148 14.72 -6.92 11.48
N GLU A 149 15.87 -6.33 11.78
CA GLU A 149 15.95 -4.94 12.19
C GLU A 149 15.61 -4.04 11.00
N LEU A 150 14.73 -3.07 11.21
CA LEU A 150 14.24 -2.20 10.14
C LEU A 150 15.22 -1.04 9.93
N ARG A 151 15.59 -0.78 8.67
CA ARG A 151 16.52 0.31 8.32
C ARG A 151 15.91 1.68 8.63
N PRO A 152 16.71 2.69 9.03
CA PRO A 152 16.23 4.03 9.37
C PRO A 152 15.95 4.88 8.11
N VAL A 153 15.08 4.39 7.22
CA VAL A 153 14.68 5.11 6.01
C VAL A 153 13.24 5.58 6.18
N PHE A 154 13.01 6.89 6.18
CA PHE A 154 11.70 7.50 6.45
C PHE A 154 11.26 8.43 5.33
N TYR A 155 9.96 8.46 5.07
CA TYR A 155 9.39 9.42 4.13
C TYR A 155 9.16 10.78 4.78
N VAL A 156 9.51 11.82 4.05
CA VAL A 156 9.20 13.21 4.31
C VAL A 156 8.62 13.79 3.02
N PRO A 157 7.46 14.47 3.06
CA PRO A 157 6.91 15.14 1.89
C PRO A 157 7.94 16.00 1.16
N GLY A 158 8.07 15.80 -0.15
CA GLY A 158 8.91 16.62 -1.02
C GLY A 158 8.33 18.03 -1.23
N PRO A 159 9.08 18.95 -1.83
CA PRO A 159 8.66 20.35 -2.02
C PRO A 159 7.41 20.50 -2.90
N ASP A 160 7.20 19.57 -3.86
CA ASP A 160 6.05 19.62 -4.76
C ASP A 160 4.78 18.99 -4.16
N ARG A 161 4.87 18.43 -2.94
CA ARG A 161 3.72 17.82 -2.28
C ARG A 161 2.79 18.91 -1.75
N LYS A 162 1.62 19.02 -2.36
CA LYS A 162 0.52 19.87 -1.88
C LYS A 162 0.17 19.53 -0.44
N LEU A 163 0.07 20.53 0.44
CA LEU A 163 -0.05 20.32 1.89
C LEU A 163 -1.42 20.71 2.45
N VAL A 164 -2.12 21.64 1.79
CA VAL A 164 -3.34 22.25 2.33
C VAL A 164 -4.54 21.69 1.59
N GLN A 165 -5.43 21.03 2.32
CA GLN A 165 -6.73 20.61 1.78
C GLN A 165 -7.67 21.81 1.69
N VAL A 166 -8.36 21.95 0.56
CA VAL A 166 -9.30 23.03 0.29
C VAL A 166 -10.68 22.48 -0.08
N GLY A 167 -11.71 23.31 0.09
CA GLY A 167 -13.09 22.95 -0.24
C GLY A 167 -13.87 22.34 0.94
N LYS A 168 -14.92 21.57 0.62
CA LYS A 168 -15.81 20.97 1.63
C LYS A 168 -15.19 19.70 2.24
N PRO A 169 -15.58 19.31 3.46
CA PRO A 169 -15.22 17.99 3.99
C PRO A 169 -15.55 16.88 2.99
N GLY A 170 -14.55 16.07 2.64
CA GLY A 170 -14.65 15.04 1.60
C GLY A 170 -14.22 15.48 0.19
N ALA A 171 -13.90 16.77 -0.03
CA ALA A 171 -13.20 17.22 -1.23
C ALA A 171 -11.72 16.85 -1.10
N TYR A 172 -11.18 16.13 -2.09
CA TYR A 172 -9.76 15.74 -2.15
C TYR A 172 -8.98 16.68 -3.06
N ASP A 173 -9.21 17.98 -2.88
CA ASP A 173 -8.49 19.03 -3.56
C ASP A 173 -7.47 19.62 -2.61
N PHE A 174 -6.23 19.69 -3.10
CA PHE A 174 -5.09 20.15 -2.33
C PHE A 174 -4.37 21.26 -3.09
N GLU A 175 -3.84 22.21 -2.34
CA GLU A 175 -3.04 23.33 -2.81
C GLU A 175 -1.64 23.28 -2.20
N GLN A 176 -0.72 24.04 -2.79
CA GLN A 176 0.63 24.14 -2.26
C GLN A 176 0.61 24.79 -0.88
N GLY A 177 1.43 24.25 0.02
CA GLY A 177 1.67 24.90 1.31
C GLY A 177 2.55 26.14 1.14
N THR A 178 2.49 27.04 2.11
CA THR A 178 3.47 28.13 2.22
C THR A 178 4.86 27.56 2.55
N PRO A 179 5.95 28.32 2.28
CA PRO A 179 7.29 27.90 2.69
C PRO A 179 7.40 27.53 4.17
N GLU A 180 6.70 28.25 5.04
CA GLU A 180 6.65 28.00 6.49
C GLU A 180 5.94 26.68 6.80
N GLN A 181 4.83 26.38 6.11
CA GLN A 181 4.13 25.11 6.28
C GLN A 181 4.99 23.93 5.82
N THR A 182 5.69 24.06 4.69
CA THR A 182 6.61 23.03 4.19
C THR A 182 7.78 22.81 5.14
N ALA A 183 8.38 23.90 5.65
CA ALA A 183 9.46 23.81 6.63
C ALA A 183 9.00 23.15 7.94
N LEU A 184 7.82 23.55 8.45
CA LEU A 184 7.22 22.97 9.64
C LEU A 184 6.98 21.46 9.49
N VAL A 185 6.31 21.04 8.42
CA VAL A 185 6.06 19.61 8.15
C VAL A 185 7.38 18.84 8.06
N GLY A 186 8.35 19.35 7.32
CA GLY A 186 9.67 18.72 7.20
C GLY A 186 10.37 18.58 8.56
N GLN A 187 10.36 19.63 9.37
CA GLN A 187 10.99 19.64 10.70
C GLN A 187 10.32 18.66 11.66
N GLU A 188 9.00 18.69 11.77
CA GLU A 188 8.25 17.84 12.70
C GLU A 188 8.39 16.36 12.35
N VAL A 189 8.26 16.00 11.07
CA VAL A 189 8.42 14.60 10.63
C VAL A 189 9.85 14.11 10.94
N ARG A 190 10.87 14.90 10.63
CA ARG A 190 12.27 14.52 10.90
C ARG A 190 12.54 14.36 12.39
N SER A 191 12.06 15.28 13.21
CA SER A 191 12.20 15.26 14.67
C SER A 191 11.58 13.99 15.26
N VAL A 192 10.32 13.71 14.93
CA VAL A 192 9.58 12.55 15.45
C VAL A 192 10.20 11.24 14.99
N CYS A 193 10.57 11.12 13.70
CA CYS A 193 11.20 9.90 13.20
C CYS A 193 12.56 9.62 13.85
N THR A 194 13.33 10.67 14.12
CA THR A 194 14.63 10.55 14.79
C THR A 194 14.47 9.99 16.19
N GLU A 195 13.56 10.56 16.99
CA GLU A 195 13.32 10.09 18.36
C GLU A 195 12.69 8.69 18.38
N ALA A 196 11.76 8.40 17.46
CA ALA A 196 11.15 7.08 17.34
C ALA A 196 12.20 6.00 17.01
N TYR A 197 13.13 6.29 16.10
CA TYR A 197 14.20 5.36 15.76
C TYR A 197 15.21 5.18 16.90
N ALA A 198 15.57 6.28 17.60
CA ALA A 198 16.40 6.19 18.80
C ALA A 198 15.73 5.34 19.89
N SER A 199 14.42 5.50 20.09
CA SER A 199 13.62 4.67 20.99
C SER A 199 13.61 3.19 20.57
N TYR A 200 13.43 2.92 19.29
CA TYR A 200 13.49 1.57 18.71
C TYR A 200 14.83 0.89 19.01
N GLN A 201 15.93 1.60 18.78
CA GLN A 201 17.28 1.11 19.00
C GLN A 201 17.56 0.83 20.48
N ARG A 202 17.21 1.77 21.38
CA ARG A 202 17.32 1.55 22.83
C ARG A 202 16.57 0.29 23.30
N MET A 203 15.38 0.03 22.73
CA MET A 203 14.63 -1.19 23.03
C MET A 203 15.34 -2.45 22.52
N LEU A 204 15.88 -2.43 21.30
CA LEU A 204 16.64 -3.56 20.76
C LEU A 204 17.90 -3.86 21.58
N GLU A 205 18.66 -2.83 21.93
CA GLU A 205 19.88 -2.95 22.74
C GLU A 205 19.58 -3.46 24.16
N ALA A 206 18.41 -3.12 24.71
CA ALA A 206 17.91 -3.67 25.96
C ALA A 206 17.39 -5.13 25.84
N GLY A 207 17.46 -5.74 24.66
CA GLY A 207 17.02 -7.12 24.41
C GLY A 207 15.52 -7.30 24.18
N VAL A 208 14.76 -6.21 23.96
CA VAL A 208 13.34 -6.30 23.61
C VAL A 208 13.18 -6.95 22.23
N ALA A 209 12.25 -7.90 22.12
CA ALA A 209 11.97 -8.58 20.86
C ALA A 209 11.60 -7.58 19.75
N ARG A 210 12.13 -7.79 18.54
CA ARG A 210 11.92 -6.90 17.38
C ARG A 210 10.45 -6.62 17.09
N GLU A 211 9.59 -7.64 17.24
CA GLU A 211 8.17 -7.51 16.95
C GLU A 211 7.42 -6.56 17.90
N VAL A 212 7.96 -6.39 19.12
CA VAL A 212 7.48 -5.44 20.14
C VAL A 212 8.17 -4.10 19.98
N ALA A 213 9.50 -4.09 19.86
CA ALA A 213 10.30 -2.86 19.75
C ALA A 213 9.84 -1.97 18.58
N ARG A 214 9.50 -2.56 17.44
CA ARG A 214 9.03 -1.80 16.25
C ARG A 214 7.73 -1.02 16.46
N ALA A 215 6.99 -1.25 17.54
CA ALA A 215 5.69 -0.60 17.77
C ALA A 215 5.80 0.94 17.90
N VAL A 216 6.99 1.47 18.22
CA VAL A 216 7.23 2.92 18.29
C VAL A 216 7.52 3.55 16.92
N LEU A 217 7.78 2.74 15.88
CA LEU A 217 8.18 3.27 14.58
C LEU A 217 6.95 3.86 13.85
N PRO A 218 7.07 5.07 13.28
CA PRO A 218 5.98 5.72 12.57
C PRO A 218 5.66 5.02 11.25
N VAL A 219 4.43 5.17 10.77
CA VAL A 219 3.97 4.62 9.47
C VAL A 219 4.66 5.22 8.25
N THR A 220 5.52 6.24 8.44
CA THR A 220 6.34 6.85 7.38
C THR A 220 7.64 6.08 7.12
N LEU A 221 7.98 5.10 7.96
CA LEU A 221 9.09 4.19 7.72
C LEU A 221 8.90 3.48 6.37
N TYR A 222 9.96 3.39 5.57
CA TYR A 222 9.95 2.61 4.34
C TYR A 222 9.90 1.12 4.63
N SER A 223 9.14 0.44 3.80
CA SER A 223 9.16 -1.02 3.69
C SER A 223 9.42 -1.38 2.22
N SER A 224 9.65 -2.66 1.99
CA SER A 224 9.84 -3.22 0.65
C SER A 224 8.95 -4.44 0.47
N MET A 225 8.40 -4.60 -0.73
CA MET A 225 7.60 -5.78 -1.06
C MET A 225 7.77 -6.22 -2.51
N TYR A 226 7.57 -7.51 -2.74
CA TYR A 226 7.17 -8.01 -4.04
C TYR A 226 5.65 -8.02 -4.14
N VAL A 227 5.12 -7.56 -5.27
CA VAL A 227 3.70 -7.68 -5.62
C VAL A 227 3.55 -8.26 -7.02
N THR A 228 2.67 -9.23 -7.18
CA THR A 228 2.36 -9.82 -8.49
C THR A 228 0.89 -9.59 -8.86
N MET A 229 0.65 -9.08 -10.06
CA MET A 229 -0.68 -8.78 -10.61
C MET A 229 -0.76 -9.24 -12.07
N ASN A 230 -1.94 -9.70 -12.51
CA ASN A 230 -2.26 -9.78 -13.93
C ASN A 230 -2.75 -8.40 -14.45
N ALA A 231 -2.88 -8.24 -15.76
CA ALA A 231 -3.25 -6.97 -16.39
C ALA A 231 -4.66 -6.51 -15.97
N ARG A 232 -5.62 -7.42 -15.81
CA ARG A 232 -6.96 -7.06 -15.31
C ARG A 232 -6.90 -6.42 -13.92
N SER A 233 -6.16 -7.04 -13.01
CA SER A 233 -6.00 -6.52 -11.65
C SER A 233 -5.20 -5.22 -11.65
N LEU A 234 -4.16 -5.09 -12.48
CA LEU A 234 -3.41 -3.85 -12.62
C LEU A 234 -4.30 -2.71 -13.15
N MET A 235 -5.14 -2.94 -14.15
CA MET A 235 -6.09 -1.92 -14.64
C MET A 235 -7.06 -1.48 -13.53
N ASN A 236 -7.57 -2.41 -12.71
CA ASN A 236 -8.40 -2.07 -11.55
C ASN A 236 -7.61 -1.29 -10.48
N PHE A 237 -6.33 -1.62 -10.29
CA PHE A 237 -5.45 -0.84 -9.42
C PHE A 237 -5.30 0.59 -9.93
N LEU A 238 -4.97 0.76 -11.21
CA LEU A 238 -4.78 2.07 -11.85
C LEU A 238 -6.06 2.91 -11.85
N SER A 239 -7.23 2.31 -12.09
CA SER A 239 -8.52 3.03 -12.07
C SER A 239 -8.85 3.61 -10.70
N LEU A 240 -8.33 3.00 -9.62
CA LEU A 240 -8.55 3.47 -8.24
C LEU A 240 -7.38 4.28 -7.69
N ARG A 241 -6.17 4.10 -8.22
CA ARG A 241 -4.93 4.68 -7.68
C ARG A 241 -4.29 5.74 -8.57
N THR A 242 -5.00 6.24 -9.59
CA THR A 242 -4.58 7.42 -10.38
C THR A 242 -5.68 8.46 -10.46
N LYS A 243 -5.32 9.74 -10.41
CA LYS A 243 -6.17 10.90 -10.73
C LYS A 243 -5.84 11.34 -12.14
N ARG A 244 -6.68 10.98 -13.11
CA ARG A 244 -6.53 11.36 -14.52
C ARG A 244 -7.78 12.10 -14.99
N GLU A 245 -7.58 13.16 -15.77
CA GLU A 245 -8.68 13.84 -16.44
C GLU A 245 -9.35 12.91 -17.46
N GLY A 246 -10.67 13.02 -17.63
CA GLY A 246 -11.42 12.20 -18.59
C GLY A 246 -11.69 10.75 -18.17
N THR A 247 -11.32 10.32 -16.95
CA THR A 247 -11.72 9.02 -16.40
C THR A 247 -13.24 8.96 -16.24
N HIS A 248 -13.86 7.82 -16.56
CA HIS A 248 -15.30 7.63 -16.38
C HIS A 248 -15.71 7.67 -14.89
N PHE A 249 -14.88 7.10 -14.00
CA PHE A 249 -15.04 7.20 -12.56
C PHE A 249 -13.81 7.89 -11.94
N PRO A 250 -13.89 9.20 -11.62
CA PRO A 250 -12.79 9.89 -10.97
C PRO A 250 -12.43 9.27 -9.62
N SER A 251 -11.14 9.01 -9.41
CA SER A 251 -10.59 8.59 -8.12
C SER A 251 -9.76 9.70 -7.48
N PHE A 252 -9.61 9.62 -6.17
CA PHE A 252 -8.88 10.59 -5.35
C PHE A 252 -7.87 9.89 -4.42
N PRO A 253 -6.88 9.18 -4.98
CA PRO A 253 -5.88 8.50 -4.18
C PRO A 253 -4.99 9.49 -3.43
N GLN A 254 -4.35 9.03 -2.35
CA GLN A 254 -3.24 9.77 -1.77
C GLN A 254 -2.10 9.88 -2.81
N ARG A 255 -1.41 11.02 -2.87
CA ARG A 255 -0.38 11.27 -3.89
C ARG A 255 0.70 10.19 -3.90
N GLU A 256 1.09 9.68 -2.73
CA GLU A 256 2.19 8.72 -2.61
C GLU A 256 1.86 7.34 -3.18
N ILE A 257 0.61 6.85 -3.07
CA ILE A 257 0.20 5.61 -3.75
C ILE A 257 0.00 5.85 -5.26
N GLU A 258 -0.37 7.06 -5.65
CA GLU A 258 -0.45 7.46 -7.06
C GLU A 258 0.94 7.47 -7.73
N MET A 259 1.99 7.92 -7.04
CA MET A 259 3.37 7.83 -7.54
C MET A 259 3.79 6.38 -7.84
N VAL A 260 3.34 5.43 -7.02
CA VAL A 260 3.56 3.99 -7.27
C VAL A 260 2.78 3.54 -8.50
N ALA A 261 1.50 3.94 -8.61
CA ALA A 261 0.64 3.61 -9.74
C ALA A 261 1.17 4.14 -11.08
N GLU A 262 1.64 5.38 -11.13
CA GLU A 262 2.24 5.99 -12.32
C GLU A 262 3.46 5.20 -12.80
N LYS A 263 4.33 4.77 -11.88
CA LYS A 263 5.51 3.96 -12.23
C LYS A 263 5.14 2.55 -12.68
N MET A 264 4.16 1.92 -12.04
CA MET A 264 3.64 0.61 -12.48
C MET A 264 3.00 0.70 -13.87
N GLU A 265 2.22 1.75 -14.15
CA GLU A 265 1.62 2.02 -15.46
C GLU A 265 2.69 2.20 -16.53
N ALA A 266 3.70 3.04 -16.27
CA ALA A 266 4.81 3.28 -17.21
C ALA A 266 5.63 2.00 -17.52
N LEU A 267 5.72 1.07 -16.57
CA LEU A 267 6.38 -0.23 -16.78
C LEU A 267 5.49 -1.23 -17.54
N TRP A 268 4.17 -1.08 -17.46
CA TRP A 268 3.20 -1.95 -18.14
C TRP A 268 2.91 -1.54 -19.58
N GLU A 269 2.80 -0.23 -19.85
CA GLU A 269 2.55 0.33 -21.18
C GLU A 269 3.41 -0.27 -22.30
N PRO A 270 4.74 -0.41 -22.17
CA PRO A 270 5.56 -1.01 -23.23
C PRO A 270 5.34 -2.51 -23.41
N LEU A 271 4.81 -3.23 -22.41
CA LEU A 271 4.54 -4.67 -22.49
C LEU A 271 3.23 -4.96 -23.22
N MET A 272 2.21 -4.15 -22.99
CA MET A 272 0.85 -4.34 -23.53
C MET A 272 0.28 -3.02 -24.09
N PRO A 273 0.93 -2.43 -25.11
CA PRO A 273 0.58 -1.10 -25.61
C PRO A 273 -0.85 -1.01 -26.16
N MET A 274 -1.38 -2.08 -26.79
CA MET A 274 -2.76 -2.08 -27.28
C MET A 274 -3.76 -2.08 -26.12
N THR A 275 -3.51 -2.90 -25.11
CA THR A 275 -4.34 -2.96 -23.91
C THR A 275 -4.30 -1.63 -23.15
N ALA A 276 -3.12 -1.04 -22.95
CA ALA A 276 -2.97 0.22 -22.25
C ALA A 276 -3.66 1.39 -22.97
N ALA A 277 -3.45 1.52 -24.29
CA ALA A 277 -4.13 2.53 -25.09
C ALA A 277 -5.66 2.37 -25.04
N THR A 278 -6.14 1.12 -25.13
CA THR A 278 -7.56 0.80 -25.07
C THR A 278 -8.16 1.10 -23.69
N PHE A 279 -7.46 0.78 -22.61
CA PHE A 279 -7.85 1.11 -21.24
C PHE A 279 -8.03 2.62 -21.07
N GLY A 280 -7.07 3.42 -21.57
CA GLY A 280 -7.17 4.88 -21.61
C GLY A 280 -8.38 5.37 -22.40
N ALA A 281 -8.56 4.87 -23.64
CA ALA A 281 -9.65 5.27 -24.53
C ALA A 281 -11.05 4.90 -23.99
N ASN A 282 -11.16 3.84 -23.19
CA ASN A 282 -12.42 3.39 -22.57
C ASN A 282 -12.61 3.94 -21.15
N GLY A 283 -12.11 5.16 -20.89
CA GLY A 283 -12.39 5.88 -19.65
C GLY A 283 -11.71 5.30 -18.40
N ARG A 284 -10.65 4.50 -18.59
CA ARG A 284 -9.85 3.89 -17.52
C ARG A 284 -10.66 3.02 -16.56
N VAL A 285 -11.63 2.29 -17.10
CA VAL A 285 -12.43 1.30 -16.37
C VAL A 285 -11.86 -0.09 -16.65
N ALA A 286 -11.57 -0.85 -15.60
CA ALA A 286 -11.14 -2.24 -15.77
C ALA A 286 -12.29 -3.11 -16.34
N PRO A 287 -11.99 -3.98 -17.32
CA PRO A 287 -12.99 -4.85 -17.93
C PRO A 287 -13.40 -6.02 -17.02
#